data_AF-A0AA39TZE5-F1
#
_entry.id   AF-A0AA39TZE5-F1
#
_cell.length_a   1.000
_cell.length_b   1.000
_cell.length_c   1.000
_cell.angle_alpha   90.00
_cell.angle_beta   90.00
_cell.angle_gamma   90.00
#
_symmetry.space_group_name_H-M   'P 1'
#
loop_
_entity.id
_entity.type
_entity.pdbx_description
1 polymer ?
#
loop_
_entity_poly.entity_id
_entity_poly.type
_entity_poly.pdbx_seq_one_letter_code
_entity_poly.pdbx_strand_id
1 'polypeptide(L)'
;MNGVALVCMIGAGVLLPLMDLVFGRFVTVFNNFITGAAGADEFRSGINEYTLYFVYLFVAKFVFTYGWATLLSTNAIRTTRSLRIDFIRQTLRQEIAFFDSSEAGSISGHVTTNANLVNQGISEKLGLAITAMVTFFAAFVVAFSVQWKLTLITICIVPAIVLSTSVCMAIDAGQEKEIMGIYSRAGRLAEEVFSSVRNVYVFWAYPKLSRKYGALLEEAAVVGARKSPNYAVLFSVEFFCIYSGYGLAFWQGIRMYHSGEITEPGRIVTVIFAVLLGAQALTQIAPQTVVISKAAAAAHQLFQTIDRVSNIDSLSDDGVKPEECHGDLEFRDVVFAYPSRPDTKVLKGLTRPVTCISPGACLLDSSSTLPIPARQR
;
A
#
# COMPACT_ATOMS: atom_id res chain seq x y z
N MET A 1 -18.35 -11.92 -6.54
CA MET A 1 -18.14 -10.46 -6.44
C MET A 1 -16.78 -10.04 -7.00
N ASN A 2 -15.65 -10.66 -6.58
CA ASN A 2 -14.32 -10.30 -7.10
C ASN A 2 -14.16 -10.47 -8.63
N GLY A 3 -14.71 -11.55 -9.21
CA GLY A 3 -14.68 -11.73 -10.67
C GLY A 3 -15.40 -10.62 -11.45
N VAL A 4 -16.55 -10.17 -10.95
CA VAL A 4 -17.30 -9.04 -11.56
C VAL A 4 -16.50 -7.74 -11.43
N ALA A 5 -15.90 -7.48 -10.27
CA ALA A 5 -15.04 -6.33 -10.08
C ALA A 5 -13.86 -6.34 -11.07
N LEU A 6 -13.23 -7.49 -11.30
CA LEU A 6 -12.11 -7.64 -12.23
C LEU A 6 -12.54 -7.34 -13.68
N VAL A 7 -13.70 -7.85 -14.11
CA VAL A 7 -14.26 -7.50 -15.44
C VAL A 7 -14.51 -5.99 -15.55
N CYS A 8 -15.05 -5.37 -14.51
CA CYS A 8 -15.25 -3.91 -14.48
C CYS A 8 -13.93 -3.13 -14.49
N MET A 9 -12.86 -3.59 -13.83
CA MET A 9 -11.53 -2.96 -13.92
C MET A 9 -10.96 -3.03 -15.33
N ILE A 10 -11.07 -4.20 -15.98
CA ILE A 10 -10.64 -4.39 -17.36
C ILE A 10 -11.43 -3.45 -18.28
N GLY A 11 -12.75 -3.42 -18.15
CA GLY A 11 -13.61 -2.51 -18.90
C GLY A 11 -13.22 -1.04 -18.71
N ALA A 12 -13.00 -0.61 -17.47
CA ALA A 12 -12.58 0.76 -17.17
C ALA A 12 -11.22 1.13 -17.81
N GLY A 13 -10.27 0.19 -17.83
CA GLY A 13 -8.95 0.41 -18.42
C GLY A 13 -8.94 0.48 -19.95
N VAL A 14 -9.77 -0.32 -20.63
CA VAL A 14 -9.85 -0.36 -22.10
C VAL A 14 -10.57 0.86 -22.70
N LEU A 15 -11.46 1.49 -21.93
CA LEU A 15 -12.29 2.60 -22.44
C LEU A 15 -11.52 3.87 -22.78
N LEU A 16 -10.41 4.15 -22.10
CA LEU A 16 -9.57 5.32 -22.41
C LEU A 16 -8.88 5.19 -23.79
N PRO A 17 -8.20 4.08 -24.10
CA PRO A 17 -7.67 3.85 -25.46
C PRO A 17 -8.75 3.81 -26.55
N LEU A 18 -9.94 3.26 -26.24
CA LEU A 18 -11.06 3.28 -27.19
C LEU A 18 -11.53 4.71 -27.48
N MET A 19 -11.53 5.59 -26.48
CA MET A 19 -11.82 7.00 -26.66
C MET A 19 -10.84 7.67 -27.63
N ASP A 20 -9.54 7.35 -27.57
CA ASP A 20 -8.53 7.89 -28.49
C ASP A 20 -8.76 7.44 -29.95
N LEU A 21 -9.28 6.23 -30.14
CA LEU A 21 -9.66 5.72 -31.46
C LEU A 21 -10.89 6.46 -32.00
N VAL A 22 -11.93 6.64 -31.18
CA VAL A 22 -13.12 7.42 -31.54
C VAL A 22 -12.74 8.87 -31.83
N PHE A 23 -11.85 9.47 -31.04
CA PHE A 23 -11.36 10.82 -31.23
C PHE A 23 -10.58 10.98 -32.54
N GLY A 24 -9.72 10.03 -32.91
CA GLY A 24 -9.06 10.08 -34.22
C GLY A 24 -10.05 10.06 -35.37
N ARG A 25 -11.06 9.17 -35.34
CA ARG A 25 -12.10 9.13 -36.37
C ARG A 25 -12.91 10.44 -36.43
N PHE A 26 -13.21 11.01 -35.27
CA PHE A 26 -13.85 12.32 -35.17
C PHE A 26 -13.02 13.41 -35.85
N VAL A 27 -11.70 13.44 -35.64
CA VAL A 27 -10.78 14.37 -36.32
C VAL A 27 -10.80 14.17 -37.84
N THR A 28 -10.88 12.93 -38.33
CA THR A 28 -10.99 12.64 -39.76
C THR A 28 -12.26 13.26 -40.37
N VAL A 29 -13.41 13.20 -39.70
CA VAL A 29 -14.66 13.82 -40.17
C VAL A 29 -14.52 15.33 -40.32
N PHE A 30 -13.89 15.99 -39.35
CA PHE A 30 -13.60 17.43 -39.44
C PHE A 30 -12.68 17.76 -40.61
N ASN A 31 -11.63 16.94 -40.81
CA ASN A 31 -10.71 17.15 -41.91
C ASN A 31 -11.41 16.98 -43.28
N ASN A 32 -12.26 15.97 -43.44
CA ASN A 32 -13.00 15.73 -44.68
C ASN A 32 -13.96 16.88 -45.02
N PHE A 33 -14.60 17.49 -44.02
CA PHE A 33 -15.44 18.66 -44.24
C PHE A 33 -14.62 19.90 -44.64
N ILE A 34 -13.50 20.17 -43.96
CA ILE A 34 -12.64 21.33 -44.25
C ILE A 34 -12.00 21.23 -45.64
N THR A 35 -11.61 20.01 -46.05
CA THR A 35 -11.01 19.75 -47.38
C THR A 35 -12.05 19.69 -48.51
N GLY A 36 -13.35 19.81 -48.20
CA GLY A 36 -14.43 19.76 -49.18
C GLY A 36 -14.76 18.36 -49.70
N ALA A 37 -14.19 17.31 -49.09
CA ALA A 37 -14.43 15.93 -49.45
C ALA A 37 -15.80 15.40 -48.98
N ALA A 38 -16.43 16.06 -47.99
CA ALA A 38 -17.74 15.70 -47.45
C ALA A 38 -18.70 16.90 -47.40
N GLY A 39 -19.98 16.66 -47.66
CA GLY A 39 -21.04 17.68 -47.60
C GLY A 39 -21.44 18.06 -46.17
N ALA A 40 -22.17 19.17 -46.01
CA ALA A 40 -22.61 19.65 -44.69
C ALA A 40 -23.52 18.66 -43.95
N ASP A 41 -24.32 17.87 -44.69
CA ASP A 41 -25.22 16.87 -44.10
C ASP A 41 -24.46 15.64 -43.59
N GLU A 42 -23.45 15.17 -44.35
CA GLU A 42 -22.58 14.06 -43.96
C GLU A 42 -21.73 14.43 -42.74
N PHE A 43 -21.21 15.65 -42.69
CA PHE A 43 -20.51 16.19 -41.52
C PHE A 43 -21.40 16.24 -40.28
N ARG A 44 -22.64 16.74 -40.40
CA ARG A 44 -23.61 16.77 -39.29
C ARG A 44 -23.95 15.37 -38.79
N SER A 45 -24.18 14.43 -39.70
CA SER A 45 -24.46 13.03 -39.35
C SER A 45 -23.28 12.39 -38.62
N GLY A 46 -22.07 12.54 -39.16
CA GLY A 46 -20.85 12.00 -38.55
C GLY A 46 -20.58 12.58 -37.16
N ILE A 47 -20.71 13.89 -36.97
CA ILE A 47 -20.57 14.52 -35.64
C ILE A 47 -21.59 13.95 -34.66
N ASN A 48 -22.85 13.83 -35.05
CA ASN A 48 -23.89 13.33 -34.16
C ASN A 48 -23.61 11.88 -33.74
N GLU A 49 -23.17 11.03 -34.68
CA GLU A 49 -22.79 9.64 -34.41
C GLU A 49 -21.60 9.55 -33.44
N TYR A 50 -20.50 10.26 -33.71
CA TYR A 50 -19.32 10.23 -32.84
C TYR A 50 -19.56 10.88 -31.47
N THR A 51 -20.41 11.91 -31.40
CA THR A 51 -20.84 12.51 -30.12
C THR A 51 -21.62 11.49 -29.28
N LEU A 52 -22.52 10.71 -29.90
CA LEU A 52 -23.22 9.62 -29.22
C LEU A 52 -22.25 8.54 -28.74
N TYR A 53 -21.23 8.17 -29.54
CA TYR A 53 -20.19 7.24 -29.08
C TYR A 53 -19.41 7.77 -27.87
N PHE A 54 -19.06 9.06 -27.81
CA PHE A 54 -18.46 9.63 -26.62
C PHE A 54 -19.38 9.51 -25.41
N VAL A 55 -20.66 9.86 -25.54
CA VAL A 55 -21.64 9.73 -24.46
C VAL A 55 -21.70 8.28 -23.96
N TYR A 56 -21.83 7.30 -24.86
CA TYR A 56 -21.86 5.89 -24.48
C TYR A 56 -20.56 5.42 -23.82
N LEU A 57 -19.39 5.84 -24.31
CA LEU A 57 -18.10 5.52 -23.70
C LEU A 57 -17.95 6.12 -22.30
N PHE A 58 -18.35 7.38 -22.09
CA PHE A 58 -18.28 8.02 -20.78
C PHE A 58 -19.26 7.42 -19.79
N VAL A 59 -20.48 7.08 -20.22
CA VAL A 59 -21.45 6.36 -19.38
C VAL A 59 -20.91 4.98 -19.02
N ALA A 60 -20.37 4.22 -19.98
CA ALA A 60 -19.74 2.93 -19.73
C ALA A 60 -18.55 3.06 -18.77
N LYS A 61 -17.71 4.09 -18.93
CA LYS A 61 -16.56 4.34 -18.05
C LYS A 61 -17.00 4.65 -16.64
N PHE A 62 -18.05 5.45 -16.48
CA PHE A 62 -18.63 5.75 -15.18
C PHE A 62 -19.17 4.48 -14.51
N VAL A 63 -19.97 3.68 -15.22
CA VAL A 63 -20.54 2.44 -14.70
C VAL A 63 -19.46 1.43 -14.32
N PHE A 64 -18.46 1.21 -15.16
CA PHE A 64 -17.37 0.28 -14.84
C PHE A 64 -16.50 0.78 -13.70
N THR A 65 -16.14 2.07 -13.68
CA THR A 65 -15.31 2.66 -12.62
C THR A 65 -16.03 2.60 -11.27
N TYR A 66 -17.30 2.98 -11.25
CA TYR A 66 -18.14 2.91 -10.07
C TYR A 66 -18.35 1.45 -9.61
N GLY A 67 -18.60 0.55 -10.57
CA GLY A 67 -18.82 -0.87 -10.34
C GLY A 67 -17.61 -1.53 -9.68
N TRP A 68 -16.40 -1.37 -10.24
CA TRP A 68 -15.23 -1.98 -9.61
C TRP A 68 -14.89 -1.31 -8.27
N ALA A 69 -14.99 0.02 -8.16
CA ALA A 69 -14.63 0.73 -6.94
C ALA A 69 -15.51 0.32 -5.75
N THR A 70 -16.83 0.24 -5.96
CA THR A 70 -17.78 -0.13 -4.89
C THR A 70 -17.70 -1.62 -4.53
N LEU A 71 -17.65 -2.51 -5.54
CA LEU A 71 -17.58 -3.95 -5.31
C LEU A 71 -16.28 -4.34 -4.60
N LEU A 72 -15.14 -3.81 -5.06
CA LEU A 72 -13.83 -4.12 -4.48
C LEU A 72 -13.71 -3.55 -3.06
N SER A 73 -14.16 -2.31 -2.84
CA SER A 73 -14.12 -1.68 -1.52
C SER A 73 -15.01 -2.40 -0.50
N THR A 74 -16.22 -2.81 -0.91
CA THR A 74 -17.11 -3.59 -0.05
C THR A 74 -16.50 -4.94 0.32
N ASN A 75 -15.89 -5.64 -0.64
CA ASN A 75 -15.23 -6.92 -0.37
C ASN A 75 -14.01 -6.74 0.53
N ALA A 76 -13.20 -5.71 0.29
CA ALA A 76 -12.05 -5.39 1.12
C ALA A 76 -12.47 -5.14 2.58
N ILE A 77 -13.53 -4.36 2.81
CA ILE A 77 -14.05 -4.11 4.16
C ILE A 77 -14.50 -5.42 4.84
N ARG A 78 -15.20 -6.30 4.12
CA ARG A 78 -15.63 -7.60 4.65
C ARG A 78 -14.45 -8.51 5.00
N THR A 79 -13.47 -8.61 4.11
CA THR A 79 -12.26 -9.41 4.33
C THR A 79 -11.45 -8.86 5.51
N THR A 80 -11.22 -7.54 5.57
CA THR A 80 -10.51 -6.90 6.69
C THR A 80 -11.29 -7.09 8.01
N ARG A 81 -12.62 -7.06 7.99
CA ARG A 81 -13.44 -7.34 9.18
C ARG A 81 -13.23 -8.77 9.68
N SER A 82 -13.29 -9.77 8.80
CA SER A 82 -13.02 -11.17 9.17
C SER A 82 -11.62 -11.29 9.76
N LEU A 83 -10.62 -10.76 9.05
CA LEU A 83 -9.22 -10.78 9.48
C LEU A 83 -9.03 -10.17 10.87
N ARG A 84 -9.70 -9.05 11.17
CA ARG A 84 -9.66 -8.43 12.51
C ARG A 84 -10.29 -9.31 13.58
N ILE A 85 -11.43 -9.93 13.29
CA ILE A 85 -12.12 -10.82 14.24
C ILE A 85 -11.26 -12.05 14.52
N ASP A 86 -10.71 -12.67 13.47
CA ASP A 86 -9.88 -13.86 13.58
C ASP A 86 -8.58 -13.55 14.33
N PHE A 87 -7.94 -12.42 14.04
CA PHE A 87 -6.77 -11.94 14.76
C PHE A 87 -7.06 -11.73 16.25
N ILE A 88 -8.14 -11.01 16.60
CA ILE A 88 -8.49 -10.76 18.01
C ILE A 88 -8.83 -12.08 18.72
N ARG A 89 -9.62 -12.95 18.09
CA ARG A 89 -9.99 -14.25 18.65
C ARG A 89 -8.74 -15.09 18.94
N GLN A 90 -7.80 -15.17 18.00
CA GLN A 90 -6.57 -15.94 18.21
C GLN A 90 -5.65 -15.28 19.21
N THR A 91 -5.57 -13.94 19.23
CA THR A 91 -4.79 -13.22 20.23
C THR A 91 -5.28 -13.52 21.64
N LEU A 92 -6.60 -13.53 21.86
CA LEU A 92 -7.20 -13.86 23.16
C LEU A 92 -7.02 -15.33 23.58
N ARG A 93 -6.70 -16.22 22.63
CA ARG A 93 -6.38 -17.63 22.90
C ARG A 93 -4.91 -17.87 23.28
N GLN A 94 -4.03 -16.89 23.04
CA GLN A 94 -2.61 -17.05 23.32
C GLN A 94 -2.34 -17.10 24.83
N GLU A 95 -1.31 -17.85 25.21
CA GLU A 95 -0.87 -17.97 26.59
C GLU A 95 -0.19 -16.68 27.09
N ILE A 96 -0.13 -16.47 28.41
CA ILE A 96 0.46 -15.26 29.03
C ILE A 96 1.93 -15.07 28.61
N ALA A 97 2.67 -16.16 28.39
CA ALA A 97 4.05 -16.12 27.91
C ALA A 97 4.21 -15.36 26.58
N PHE A 98 3.22 -15.42 25.69
CA PHE A 98 3.23 -14.67 24.44
C PHE A 98 3.24 -13.16 24.70
N PHE A 99 2.40 -12.69 25.62
CA PHE A 99 2.30 -11.27 25.98
C PHE A 99 3.52 -10.75 26.74
N ASP A 100 4.21 -11.63 27.47
CA ASP A 100 5.48 -11.31 28.14
C ASP A 100 6.68 -11.30 27.17
N SER A 101 6.52 -11.88 25.97
CA SER A 101 7.56 -11.92 24.95
C SER A 101 7.64 -10.59 24.19
N SER A 102 8.84 -10.22 23.74
CA SER A 102 9.03 -9.08 22.84
C SER A 102 8.36 -9.25 21.47
N GLU A 103 7.90 -10.46 21.14
CA GLU A 103 7.29 -10.80 19.86
C GLU A 103 5.83 -10.35 19.74
N ALA A 104 5.12 -10.16 20.85
CA ALA A 104 3.72 -9.73 20.82
C ALA A 104 3.52 -8.32 20.22
N GLY A 105 4.57 -7.49 20.23
CA GLY A 105 4.55 -6.13 19.69
C GLY A 105 3.38 -5.30 20.23
N SER A 106 2.93 -4.32 19.46
CA SER A 106 1.68 -3.60 19.76
C SER A 106 0.51 -4.32 19.10
N ILE A 107 -0.17 -5.18 19.84
CA ILE A 107 -1.40 -5.88 19.39
C ILE A 107 -2.43 -4.88 18.87
N SER A 108 -2.61 -3.74 19.55
CA SER A 108 -3.49 -2.66 19.12
C SER A 108 -3.07 -2.06 17.77
N GLY A 109 -1.76 -1.90 17.55
CA GLY A 109 -1.19 -1.44 16.28
C GLY A 109 -1.39 -2.44 15.14
N HIS A 110 -1.26 -3.74 15.42
CA HIS A 110 -1.54 -4.79 14.45
C HIS A 110 -3.02 -4.79 14.02
N VAL A 111 -3.96 -4.74 14.97
CA VAL A 111 -5.42 -4.73 14.68
C VAL A 111 -5.85 -3.48 13.89
N THR A 112 -5.23 -2.33 14.14
CA THR A 112 -5.62 -1.06 13.53
C THR A 112 -4.78 -0.76 12.28
N THR A 113 -3.51 -0.43 12.45
CA THR A 113 -2.59 0.00 11.40
C THR A 113 -2.37 -1.09 10.36
N ASN A 114 -1.96 -2.30 10.76
CA ASN A 114 -1.68 -3.35 9.78
C ASN A 114 -2.95 -3.79 9.04
N ALA A 115 -4.08 -3.94 9.73
CA ALA A 115 -5.34 -4.26 9.08
C ALA A 115 -5.82 -3.16 8.10
N ASN A 116 -5.58 -1.88 8.42
CA ASN A 116 -5.87 -0.77 7.51
C ASN A 116 -4.96 -0.80 6.28
N LEU A 117 -3.66 -1.09 6.43
CA LEU A 117 -2.74 -1.26 5.31
C LEU A 117 -3.20 -2.40 4.38
N VAL A 118 -3.62 -3.52 4.95
CA VAL A 118 -4.22 -4.63 4.19
C VAL A 118 -5.45 -4.16 3.42
N ASN A 119 -6.36 -3.43 4.07
CA ASN A 119 -7.57 -2.90 3.43
C ASN A 119 -7.25 -1.99 2.24
N GLN A 120 -6.34 -1.03 2.41
CA GLN A 120 -5.94 -0.11 1.35
C GLN A 120 -5.31 -0.85 0.17
N GLY A 121 -4.46 -1.85 0.45
CA GLY A 121 -3.80 -2.65 -0.58
C GLY A 121 -4.78 -3.47 -1.42
N ILE A 122 -5.70 -4.21 -0.79
CA ILE A 122 -6.64 -5.10 -1.50
C ILE A 122 -7.86 -4.38 -2.10
N SER A 123 -8.07 -3.12 -1.72
CA SER A 123 -9.16 -2.26 -2.19
C SER A 123 -8.68 -1.36 -3.34
N GLU A 124 -8.76 -0.05 -3.18
CA GLU A 124 -8.46 0.99 -4.17
C GLU A 124 -7.15 0.75 -4.93
N LYS A 125 -6.06 0.43 -4.23
CA LYS A 125 -4.72 0.38 -4.84
C LYS A 125 -4.55 -0.81 -5.80
N LEU A 126 -5.13 -1.96 -5.47
CA LEU A 126 -5.20 -3.09 -6.38
C LEU A 126 -6.01 -2.75 -7.64
N GLY A 127 -7.15 -2.08 -7.48
CA GLY A 127 -7.99 -1.70 -8.60
C GLY A 127 -7.32 -0.69 -9.55
N LEU A 128 -6.62 0.30 -8.98
CA LEU A 128 -5.82 1.25 -9.76
C LEU A 128 -4.66 0.55 -10.49
N ALA A 129 -3.96 -0.38 -9.83
CA ALA A 129 -2.85 -1.12 -10.46
C ALA A 129 -3.32 -1.97 -11.66
N ILE A 130 -4.41 -2.72 -11.50
CA ILE A 130 -4.99 -3.54 -12.58
C ILE A 130 -5.49 -2.65 -13.71
N THR A 131 -6.22 -1.58 -13.39
CA THR A 131 -6.74 -0.66 -14.41
C THR A 131 -5.60 0.01 -15.19
N ALA A 132 -4.53 0.45 -14.52
CA ALA A 132 -3.34 1.01 -15.16
C ALA A 132 -2.63 -0.01 -16.06
N MET A 133 -2.47 -1.26 -15.60
CA MET A 133 -1.87 -2.33 -16.38
C MET A 133 -2.70 -2.65 -17.64
N VAL A 134 -4.02 -2.75 -17.51
CA VAL A 134 -4.93 -2.96 -18.65
C VAL A 134 -4.86 -1.78 -19.61
N THR A 135 -4.84 -0.54 -19.09
CA THR A 135 -4.77 0.67 -19.91
C THR A 135 -3.47 0.70 -20.72
N PHE A 136 -2.34 0.35 -20.11
CA PHE A 136 -1.05 0.23 -20.78
C PHE A 136 -1.13 -0.73 -21.97
N PHE A 137 -1.57 -1.97 -21.75
CA PHE A 137 -1.64 -2.96 -22.83
C PHE A 137 -2.68 -2.59 -23.90
N ALA A 138 -3.86 -2.15 -23.48
CA ALA A 138 -4.92 -1.74 -24.41
C ALA A 138 -4.50 -0.55 -25.28
N ALA A 139 -3.79 0.42 -24.72
CA ALA A 139 -3.29 1.57 -25.46
C ALA A 139 -2.29 1.17 -26.55
N PHE A 140 -1.35 0.28 -26.24
CA PHE A 140 -0.42 -0.23 -27.24
C PHE A 140 -1.11 -1.11 -28.29
N VAL A 141 -2.07 -1.97 -27.90
CA VAL A 141 -2.85 -2.77 -28.85
C VAL A 141 -3.60 -1.86 -29.83
N VAL A 142 -4.25 -0.81 -29.34
CA VAL A 142 -4.92 0.19 -30.19
C VAL A 142 -3.90 0.88 -31.10
N ALA A 143 -2.78 1.39 -30.58
CA ALA A 143 -1.77 2.07 -31.37
C ALA A 143 -1.20 1.18 -32.50
N PHE A 144 -0.79 -0.05 -32.18
CA PHE A 144 -0.25 -1.01 -33.16
C PHE A 144 -1.29 -1.43 -34.19
N SER A 145 -2.57 -1.58 -33.80
CA SER A 145 -3.66 -1.91 -34.72
C SER A 145 -3.94 -0.77 -35.71
N VAL A 146 -3.77 0.48 -35.29
CA VAL A 146 -4.04 1.65 -36.12
C VAL A 146 -2.88 1.94 -37.05
N GLN A 147 -1.64 2.04 -36.58
CA GLN A 147 -0.50 2.21 -37.49
C GLN A 147 0.82 1.77 -36.85
N TRP A 148 1.21 0.52 -37.09
CA TRP A 148 2.37 -0.11 -36.45
C TRP A 148 3.69 0.65 -36.68
N LYS A 149 3.94 1.19 -37.88
CA LYS A 149 5.21 1.89 -38.18
C LYS A 149 5.35 3.18 -37.37
N LEU A 150 4.27 3.97 -37.25
CA LEU A 150 4.28 5.21 -36.48
C LEU A 150 4.42 4.90 -34.99
N THR A 151 3.70 3.88 -34.50
CA THR A 151 3.82 3.42 -33.11
C THR A 151 5.24 3.03 -32.76
N LEU A 152 5.94 2.30 -33.63
CA LEU A 152 7.31 1.84 -33.42
C LEU A 152 8.34 2.99 -33.38
N ILE A 153 8.03 4.11 -34.04
CA ILE A 153 8.85 5.32 -33.96
C ILE A 153 8.57 6.06 -32.66
N THR A 154 7.29 6.20 -32.27
CA THR A 154 6.89 6.92 -31.05
C THR A 154 7.14 6.14 -29.76
N ILE A 155 7.28 4.81 -29.83
CA ILE A 155 7.52 3.99 -28.63
C ILE A 155 8.85 4.33 -27.97
N CYS A 156 9.81 4.95 -28.67
CA CYS A 156 11.09 5.39 -28.09
C CYS A 156 10.95 6.40 -26.93
N ILE A 157 9.82 7.11 -26.87
CA ILE A 157 9.48 8.05 -25.81
C ILE A 157 9.23 7.31 -24.48
N VAL A 158 8.62 6.13 -24.56
CA VAL A 158 8.21 5.34 -23.39
C VAL A 158 9.40 4.88 -22.54
N PRO A 159 10.43 4.18 -23.07
CA PRO A 159 11.60 3.80 -22.29
C PRO A 159 12.39 5.01 -21.80
N ALA A 160 12.39 6.14 -22.51
CA ALA A 160 13.02 7.37 -22.04
C ALA A 160 12.34 7.92 -20.77
N ILE A 161 11.00 7.99 -20.76
CA ILE A 161 10.21 8.39 -19.57
C ILE A 161 10.40 7.39 -18.43
N VAL A 162 10.34 6.09 -18.73
CA VAL A 162 10.51 5.04 -17.70
C VAL A 162 11.90 5.11 -17.08
N LEU A 163 12.94 5.29 -17.90
CA LEU A 163 14.32 5.39 -17.42
C LEU A 163 14.52 6.63 -16.55
N SER A 164 14.08 7.81 -17.00
CA SER A 164 14.22 9.04 -16.21
C SER A 164 13.46 8.94 -14.88
N THR A 165 12.22 8.45 -14.93
CA THR A 165 11.37 8.25 -13.75
C THR A 165 12.02 7.28 -12.77
N SER A 166 12.51 6.14 -13.25
CA SER A 166 13.14 5.12 -12.39
C SER A 166 14.39 5.64 -11.70
N VAL A 167 15.25 6.38 -12.42
CA VAL A 167 16.47 6.98 -11.84
C VAL A 167 16.12 8.04 -10.79
N CYS A 168 15.21 8.96 -11.10
CA CYS A 168 14.80 10.00 -10.15
C CYS A 168 14.10 9.42 -8.92
N MET A 169 13.27 8.39 -9.07
CA MET A 169 12.62 7.70 -7.95
C MET A 169 13.63 6.95 -7.06
N ALA A 170 14.68 6.36 -7.64
CA ALA A 170 15.75 5.72 -6.85
C ALA A 170 16.52 6.74 -6.00
N ILE A 171 16.81 7.92 -6.57
CA ILE A 171 17.43 9.03 -5.83
C ILE A 171 16.49 9.54 -4.72
N ASP A 172 15.20 9.74 -5.03
CA ASP A 172 14.20 10.21 -4.06
C ASP A 172 14.06 9.23 -2.88
N ALA A 173 14.06 7.92 -3.15
CA ALA A 173 14.02 6.90 -2.10
C ALA A 173 15.24 6.96 -1.16
N GLY A 174 16.43 7.26 -1.69
CA GLY A 174 17.64 7.46 -0.90
C GLY A 174 17.55 8.71 -0.01
N GLN A 175 17.09 9.83 -0.58
CA GLN A 175 16.89 11.09 0.15
C GLN A 175 15.81 10.94 1.23
N GLU A 176 14.71 10.25 0.94
CA GLU A 176 13.64 9.97 1.90
C GLU A 176 14.15 9.16 3.09
N LYS A 177 15.01 8.16 2.86
CA LYS A 177 15.64 7.37 3.92
C LYS A 177 16.49 8.23 4.85
N GLU A 178 17.26 9.17 4.31
CA GLU A 178 18.09 10.10 5.10
C GLU A 178 17.21 11.03 5.96
N ILE A 179 16.17 11.62 5.36
CA ILE A 179 15.20 12.48 6.05
C ILE A 179 14.50 11.73 7.19
N MET A 180 14.04 10.50 6.95
CA MET A 180 13.41 9.65 7.97
C MET A 180 14.38 9.32 9.11
N GLY A 181 15.68 9.17 8.83
CA GLY A 181 16.71 9.01 9.85
C GLY A 181 16.85 10.24 10.77
N ILE A 182 16.81 11.45 10.20
CA ILE A 182 16.85 12.71 10.96
C ILE A 182 15.57 12.88 11.78
N TYR A 183 14.40 12.63 11.18
CA TYR A 183 13.13 12.69 11.92
C TYR A 183 13.07 11.68 13.06
N SER A 184 13.64 10.49 12.91
CA SER A 184 13.75 9.52 14.00
C SER A 184 14.60 10.07 15.16
N ARG A 185 15.72 10.76 14.89
CA ARG A 185 16.54 11.43 15.92
C ARG A 185 15.78 12.56 16.61
N ALA A 186 15.07 13.38 15.84
CA ALA A 186 14.24 14.46 16.36
C ALA A 186 13.10 13.92 17.24
N GLY A 187 12.44 12.85 16.80
CA GLY A 187 11.41 12.14 17.53
C GLY A 187 11.90 11.59 18.87
N ARG A 188 13.06 10.92 18.89
CA ARG A 188 13.69 10.45 20.14
C ARG A 188 13.97 11.58 21.12
N LEU A 189 14.48 12.71 20.63
CA LEU A 189 14.70 13.89 21.48
C LEU A 189 13.39 14.40 22.06
N ALA A 190 12.35 14.55 21.24
CA ALA A 190 11.04 15.00 21.71
C ALA A 190 10.46 14.04 22.77
N GLU A 191 10.57 12.73 22.55
CA GLU A 191 10.13 11.69 23.49
C GLU A 191 10.86 11.76 24.84
N GLU A 192 12.18 11.98 24.83
CA GLU A 192 12.99 12.19 26.04
C GLU A 192 12.55 13.45 26.81
N VAL A 193 12.29 14.55 26.09
CA VAL A 193 11.82 15.80 26.72
C VAL A 193 10.44 15.65 27.34
N PHE A 194 9.50 15.00 26.65
CA PHE A 194 8.14 14.83 27.16
C PHE A 194 8.07 13.82 28.31
N SER A 195 8.81 12.71 28.23
CA SER A 195 8.87 11.73 29.32
C SER A 195 9.44 12.32 30.62
N SER A 196 10.36 13.29 30.52
CA SER A 196 10.99 13.96 31.66
C SER A 196 10.61 15.44 31.79
N VAL A 197 9.39 15.82 31.40
CA VAL A 197 8.95 17.24 31.33
C VAL A 197 9.11 18.00 32.64
N ARG A 198 8.89 17.32 33.77
CA ARG A 198 9.09 17.92 35.11
C ARG A 198 10.55 18.31 35.34
N ASN A 199 11.50 17.46 34.95
CA ASN A 199 12.93 17.75 35.08
C ASN A 199 13.32 18.90 34.17
N VAL A 200 12.83 18.91 32.92
CA VAL A 200 13.07 20.00 31.97
C VAL A 200 12.59 21.34 32.51
N TYR A 201 11.43 21.36 33.17
CA TYR A 201 10.89 22.56 33.81
C TYR A 201 11.71 22.99 35.03
N VAL A 202 12.02 22.05 35.94
CA VAL A 202 12.79 22.32 37.17
C VAL A 202 14.19 22.86 36.87
N PHE A 203 14.84 22.35 35.83
CA PHE A 203 16.18 22.80 35.41
C PHE A 203 16.16 23.94 34.38
N TRP A 204 14.99 24.49 34.03
CA TRP A 204 14.84 25.53 32.99
C TRP A 204 15.55 25.18 31.67
N ALA A 205 15.51 23.90 31.27
CA ALA A 205 16.25 23.40 30.11
C ALA A 205 15.51 23.60 28.77
N TYR A 206 14.28 24.10 28.80
CA TYR A 206 13.41 24.27 27.62
C TYR A 206 14.08 25.02 26.46
N PRO A 207 14.70 26.21 26.63
CA PRO A 207 15.30 26.94 25.52
C PRO A 207 16.43 26.16 24.83
N LYS A 208 17.25 25.45 25.63
CA LYS A 208 18.37 24.65 25.12
C LYS A 208 17.89 23.45 24.31
N LEU A 209 16.87 22.75 24.82
CA LEU A 209 16.29 21.58 24.15
C LEU A 209 15.51 21.97 22.88
N SER A 210 14.76 23.07 22.94
CA SER A 210 14.07 23.62 21.77
C SER A 210 15.05 23.99 20.66
N ARG A 211 16.19 24.61 20.99
CA ARG A 211 17.24 24.92 20.00
C ARG A 211 17.85 23.65 19.39
N LYS A 212 18.09 22.62 20.22
CA LYS A 212 18.61 21.33 19.75
C LYS A 212 17.62 20.63 18.80
N TYR A 213 16.33 20.71 19.09
CA TYR A 213 15.27 20.21 18.21
C TYR A 213 15.19 21.01 16.90
N GLY A 214 15.24 22.34 16.98
CA GLY A 214 15.29 23.21 15.81
C GLY A 214 16.46 22.91 14.87
N ALA A 215 17.65 22.66 15.42
CA ALA A 215 18.82 22.28 14.61
C ALA A 215 18.63 20.96 13.84
N LEU A 216 17.94 19.98 14.43
CA LEU A 216 17.60 18.73 13.74
C LEU A 216 16.57 18.95 12.63
N LEU A 217 15.59 19.85 12.85
CA LEU A 217 14.63 20.20 11.81
C LEU A 217 15.28 20.98 10.67
N GLU A 218 16.25 21.84 10.95
CA GLU A 218 17.01 22.56 9.94
C GLU A 218 17.89 21.60 9.12
N GLU A 219 18.52 20.61 9.77
CA GLU A 219 19.22 19.51 9.08
C GLU A 219 18.26 18.77 8.11
N ALA A 220 17.06 18.41 8.58
CA ALA A 220 16.04 17.78 7.75
C ALA A 220 15.58 18.69 6.60
N ALA A 221 15.44 20.00 6.83
CA ALA A 221 15.06 20.97 5.80
C ALA A 221 16.12 21.09 4.70
N VAL A 222 17.41 21.09 5.05
CA VAL A 222 18.51 21.14 4.08
C VAL A 222 18.57 19.87 3.22
N VAL A 223 18.42 18.68 3.82
CA VAL A 223 18.35 17.42 3.06
C VAL A 223 17.09 17.38 2.20
N GLY A 224 15.94 17.81 2.74
CA GLY A 224 14.67 17.91 2.03
C GLY A 224 14.73 18.87 0.83
N ALA A 225 15.48 19.97 0.94
CA ALA A 225 15.67 20.90 -0.16
C ALA A 225 16.37 20.26 -1.38
N ARG A 226 17.15 19.19 -1.19
CA ARG A 226 17.77 18.43 -2.29
C ARG A 226 16.77 17.63 -3.13
N LYS A 227 15.53 17.43 -2.66
CA LYS A 227 14.46 16.80 -3.45
C LYS A 227 13.93 17.70 -4.55
N SER A 228 13.79 19.01 -4.26
CA SER A 228 13.27 19.99 -5.22
C SER A 228 13.97 19.94 -6.58
N PRO A 229 15.32 20.01 -6.69
CA PRO A 229 15.99 19.91 -7.99
C PRO A 229 15.81 18.54 -8.65
N ASN A 230 15.70 17.45 -7.88
CA ASN A 230 15.43 16.12 -8.45
C ASN A 230 14.06 16.07 -9.14
N TYR A 231 13.00 16.59 -8.49
CA TYR A 231 11.68 16.70 -9.10
C TYR A 231 11.64 17.67 -10.28
N ALA A 232 12.40 18.78 -10.20
CA ALA A 232 12.52 19.71 -11.32
C ALA A 232 13.11 19.03 -12.56
N VAL A 233 14.17 18.24 -12.40
CA VAL A 233 14.76 17.45 -13.50
C VAL A 233 13.77 16.40 -13.99
N LEU A 234 13.12 15.65 -13.09
CA LEU A 234 12.14 14.62 -13.44
C LEU A 234 11.04 15.17 -14.36
N PHE A 235 10.31 16.20 -13.91
CA PHE A 235 9.20 16.75 -14.67
C PHE A 235 9.67 17.45 -15.94
N SER A 236 10.82 18.14 -15.92
CA SER A 236 11.35 18.80 -17.12
C SER A 236 11.69 17.79 -18.22
N VAL A 237 12.35 16.68 -17.85
CA VAL A 237 12.67 15.60 -18.79
C VAL A 237 11.40 14.91 -19.28
N GLU A 238 10.44 14.63 -18.40
CA GLU A 238 9.16 14.02 -18.76
C GLU A 238 8.39 14.88 -19.78
N PHE A 239 8.17 16.17 -19.49
CA PHE A 239 7.49 17.08 -20.42
C PHE A 239 8.27 17.28 -21.72
N PHE A 240 9.60 17.36 -21.66
CA PHE A 240 10.43 17.41 -22.86
C PHE A 240 10.21 16.18 -23.74
N CYS A 241 10.27 14.97 -23.17
CA CYS A 241 10.00 13.73 -23.90
C CYS A 241 8.60 13.71 -24.52
N ILE A 242 7.58 14.21 -23.82
CA ILE A 242 6.21 14.29 -24.33
C ILE A 242 6.13 15.25 -25.53
N TYR A 243 6.62 16.48 -25.39
CA TYR A 243 6.53 17.48 -26.47
C TYR A 243 7.43 17.16 -27.67
N SER A 244 8.67 16.68 -27.44
CA SER A 244 9.52 16.16 -28.52
C SER A 244 8.89 14.95 -29.20
N GLY A 245 8.20 14.11 -28.42
CA GLY A 245 7.43 12.99 -28.91
C GLY A 245 6.29 13.39 -29.83
N TYR A 246 5.50 14.39 -29.44
CA TYR A 246 4.50 15.01 -30.31
C TYR A 246 5.12 15.58 -31.59
N GLY A 247 6.23 16.31 -31.47
CA GLY A 247 6.95 16.85 -32.62
C GLY A 247 7.39 15.77 -33.60
N LEU A 248 8.02 14.70 -33.10
CA LEU A 248 8.46 13.56 -33.90
C LEU A 248 7.28 12.84 -34.57
N ALA A 249 6.20 12.61 -33.82
CA ALA A 249 5.04 11.89 -34.30
C ALA A 249 4.27 12.69 -35.38
N PHE A 250 4.11 14.00 -35.20
CA PHE A 250 3.52 14.84 -36.24
C PHE A 250 4.43 14.99 -37.46
N TRP A 251 5.74 15.19 -37.27
CA TRP A 251 6.69 15.30 -38.37
C TRP A 251 6.69 14.04 -39.25
N GLN A 252 6.82 12.87 -38.65
CA GLN A 252 6.79 11.61 -39.38
C GLN A 252 5.38 11.26 -39.87
N GLY A 253 4.36 11.52 -39.07
CA GLY A 253 2.96 11.27 -39.39
C GLY A 253 2.52 12.02 -40.65
N ILE A 254 2.86 13.31 -40.76
CA ILE A 254 2.55 14.12 -41.95
C ILE A 254 3.30 13.59 -43.19
N ARG A 255 4.55 13.16 -43.05
CA ARG A 255 5.29 12.54 -44.18
C ARG A 255 4.63 11.25 -44.65
N MET A 256 4.19 10.40 -43.72
CA MET A 256 3.46 9.17 -44.03
C MET A 256 2.07 9.44 -44.62
N TYR A 257 1.42 10.53 -44.20
CA TYR A 257 0.17 10.99 -44.80
C TYR A 257 0.39 11.45 -46.25
N HIS A 258 1.41 12.26 -46.51
CA HIS A 258 1.74 12.74 -47.85
C HIS A 258 2.22 11.61 -48.79
N SER A 259 2.88 10.57 -48.26
CA SER A 259 3.25 9.38 -49.06
C SER A 259 2.08 8.43 -49.34
N GLY A 260 0.88 8.73 -48.84
CA GLY A 260 -0.32 7.89 -48.97
C GLY A 260 -0.31 6.64 -48.10
N GLU A 261 0.65 6.49 -47.19
CA GLU A 261 0.75 5.35 -46.28
C GLU A 261 -0.28 5.44 -45.15
N ILE A 262 -0.58 6.67 -44.72
CA ILE A 262 -1.70 6.98 -43.82
C ILE A 262 -2.76 7.69 -44.65
N THR A 263 -3.91 7.05 -44.82
CA THR A 263 -5.04 7.61 -45.59
C THR A 263 -5.85 8.64 -44.79
N GLU A 264 -5.88 8.52 -43.47
CA GLU A 264 -6.71 9.33 -42.59
C GLU A 264 -5.84 10.07 -41.57
N PRO A 265 -5.93 11.41 -41.49
CA PRO A 265 -5.12 12.19 -40.56
C PRO A 265 -5.43 11.87 -39.10
N GLY A 266 -6.67 11.40 -38.81
CA GLY A 266 -7.08 10.94 -37.49
C GLY A 266 -6.26 9.78 -36.93
N ARG A 267 -5.70 8.91 -37.78
CA ARG A 267 -4.87 7.77 -37.35
C ARG A 267 -3.59 8.24 -36.64
N ILE A 268 -3.03 9.37 -37.07
CA ILE A 268 -1.83 9.96 -36.44
C ILE A 268 -2.18 10.39 -35.01
N VAL A 269 -3.31 11.08 -34.85
CA VAL A 269 -3.79 11.59 -33.55
C VAL A 269 -4.09 10.43 -32.59
N THR A 270 -4.76 9.37 -33.06
CA THR A 270 -5.04 8.17 -32.24
C THR A 270 -3.75 7.52 -31.74
N VAL A 271 -2.75 7.32 -32.61
CA VAL A 271 -1.49 6.68 -32.21
C VAL A 271 -0.74 7.52 -31.18
N ILE A 272 -0.70 8.83 -31.37
CA ILE A 272 -0.02 9.75 -30.44
C ILE A 272 -0.64 9.69 -29.05
N PHE A 273 -1.96 9.85 -28.95
CA PHE A 273 -2.64 9.84 -27.66
C PHE A 273 -2.60 8.47 -27.00
N ALA A 274 -2.78 7.39 -27.76
CA ALA A 274 -2.68 6.03 -27.23
C ALA A 274 -1.27 5.74 -26.66
N VAL A 275 -0.19 6.10 -27.38
CA VAL A 275 1.18 5.87 -26.88
C VAL A 275 1.46 6.70 -25.63
N LEU A 276 1.02 7.96 -25.58
CA LEU A 276 1.20 8.81 -24.41
C LEU A 276 0.40 8.29 -23.20
N LEU A 277 -0.86 7.92 -23.43
CA LEU A 277 -1.72 7.33 -22.41
C LEU A 277 -1.10 6.04 -21.85
N GLY A 278 -0.53 5.20 -22.73
CA GLY A 278 0.23 4.02 -22.33
C GLY A 278 1.42 4.38 -21.45
N ALA A 279 2.23 5.36 -21.86
CA ALA A 279 3.38 5.82 -21.07
C ALA A 279 2.96 6.32 -19.67
N GLN A 280 1.88 7.10 -19.58
CA GLN A 280 1.34 7.58 -18.30
C GLN A 280 0.74 6.46 -17.44
N ALA A 281 0.12 5.46 -18.04
CA ALA A 281 -0.41 4.33 -17.29
C ALA A 281 0.73 3.55 -16.61
N LEU A 282 1.88 3.43 -17.27
CA LEU A 282 3.06 2.74 -16.74
C LEU A 282 3.65 3.46 -15.50
N THR A 283 3.69 4.80 -15.49
CA THR A 283 4.19 5.56 -14.33
C THR A 283 3.29 5.39 -13.10
N GLN A 284 2.00 5.13 -13.31
CA GLN A 284 1.06 4.89 -12.22
C GLN A 284 1.17 3.48 -11.61
N ILE A 285 1.79 2.49 -12.27
CA ILE A 285 1.86 1.11 -11.75
C ILE A 285 2.79 1.00 -10.54
N ALA A 286 3.97 1.63 -10.61
CA ALA A 286 5.01 1.52 -9.59
C ALA A 286 4.55 1.91 -8.17
N PRO A 287 3.95 3.11 -7.92
CA PRO A 287 3.53 3.50 -6.58
C PRO A 287 2.44 2.59 -6.01
N GLN A 288 1.54 2.08 -6.86
CA GLN A 288 0.47 1.17 -6.42
C GLN A 288 1.04 -0.17 -5.99
N THR A 289 2.00 -0.73 -6.74
CA THR A 289 2.70 -1.96 -6.38
C THR A 289 3.41 -1.85 -5.04
N VAL A 290 4.04 -0.71 -4.74
CA VAL A 290 4.69 -0.49 -3.42
C VAL A 290 3.67 -0.58 -2.28
N VAL A 291 2.49 0.01 -2.44
CA VAL A 291 1.45 -0.06 -1.40
C VAL A 291 0.90 -1.49 -1.25
N ILE A 292 0.70 -2.21 -2.36
CA ILE A 292 0.29 -3.61 -2.33
C ILE A 292 1.34 -4.49 -1.63
N SER A 293 2.63 -4.27 -1.88
CA SER A 293 3.71 -4.98 -1.18
C SER A 293 3.74 -4.69 0.32
N LYS A 294 3.52 -3.44 0.72
CA LYS A 294 3.39 -3.07 2.14
C LYS A 294 2.17 -3.75 2.79
N ALA A 295 1.06 -3.82 2.08
CA ALA A 295 -0.14 -4.54 2.53
C ALA A 295 0.14 -6.04 2.71
N ALA A 296 0.89 -6.66 1.79
CA ALA A 296 1.29 -8.07 1.92
C ALA A 296 2.20 -8.31 3.14
N ALA A 297 3.18 -7.44 3.39
CA ALA A 297 4.02 -7.53 4.58
C ALA A 297 3.23 -7.35 5.89
N ALA A 298 2.28 -6.40 5.91
CA ALA A 298 1.39 -6.19 7.05
C ALA A 298 0.45 -7.39 7.27
N ALA A 299 -0.05 -8.00 6.19
CA ALA A 299 -0.84 -9.24 6.28
C ALA A 299 -0.03 -10.39 6.85
N HIS A 300 1.23 -10.56 6.43
CA HIS A 300 2.10 -11.61 6.94
C HIS A 300 2.26 -11.55 8.47
N GLN A 301 2.46 -10.35 9.02
CA GLN A 301 2.53 -10.15 10.47
C GLN A 301 1.21 -10.54 11.18
N LEU A 302 0.05 -10.24 10.58
CA LEU A 302 -1.24 -10.64 11.14
C LEU A 302 -1.41 -12.17 11.11
N PHE A 303 -1.04 -12.81 9.99
CA PHE A 303 -1.13 -14.26 9.85
C PHE A 303 -0.18 -15.01 10.79
N GLN A 304 1.01 -14.46 11.09
CA GLN A 304 1.90 -15.05 12.09
C GLN A 304 1.23 -15.23 13.46
N THR A 305 0.39 -14.28 13.91
CA THR A 305 -0.37 -14.42 15.16
C THR A 305 -1.61 -15.30 15.01
N ILE A 306 -2.29 -15.24 13.87
CA ILE A 306 -3.51 -16.04 13.61
C ILE A 306 -3.17 -17.53 13.53
N ASP A 307 -2.07 -17.88 12.86
CA ASP A 307 -1.65 -19.26 12.61
C ASP A 307 -0.83 -19.84 13.77
N ARG A 308 -0.48 -19.03 14.77
CA ARG A 308 0.24 -19.48 15.98
C ARG A 308 -0.68 -20.32 16.85
N VAL A 309 -0.31 -21.58 17.05
CA VAL A 309 -0.96 -22.49 17.99
C VAL A 309 -0.43 -22.22 19.40
N SER A 310 -1.34 -21.97 20.36
CA SER A 310 -0.96 -21.80 21.77
C SER A 310 -0.63 -23.14 22.42
N ASN A 311 0.44 -23.19 23.20
CA ASN A 311 0.79 -24.37 23.99
C ASN A 311 -0.19 -24.61 25.15
N ILE A 312 -0.84 -23.56 25.63
CA ILE A 312 -1.82 -23.61 26.72
C ILE A 312 -3.09 -22.92 26.22
N ASP A 313 -3.91 -23.66 25.48
CA ASP A 313 -5.18 -23.14 24.93
C ASP A 313 -6.27 -23.17 26.00
N SER A 314 -6.60 -21.97 26.52
CA SER A 314 -7.68 -21.77 27.49
C SER A 314 -9.08 -22.10 26.96
N LEU A 315 -9.25 -22.19 25.64
CA LEU A 315 -10.51 -22.50 24.97
C LEU A 315 -10.49 -23.91 24.35
N SER A 316 -9.50 -24.74 24.68
CA SER A 316 -9.56 -26.18 24.35
C SER A 316 -10.57 -26.89 25.24
N ASP A 317 -11.28 -27.85 24.66
CA ASP A 317 -12.12 -28.79 25.41
C ASP A 317 -11.35 -29.99 25.95
N ASP A 318 -10.05 -30.07 25.64
CA ASP A 318 -9.16 -31.13 26.11
C ASP A 318 -8.87 -30.98 27.62
N GLY A 319 -8.67 -32.13 28.26
CA GLY A 319 -8.39 -32.20 29.69
C GLY A 319 -9.50 -32.89 30.48
N VAL A 320 -9.16 -33.30 31.71
CA VAL A 320 -10.11 -33.94 32.60
C VAL A 320 -10.98 -32.87 33.24
N LYS A 321 -12.31 -32.98 33.12
CA LYS A 321 -13.30 -32.15 33.81
C LYS A 321 -13.89 -32.98 34.97
N PRO A 322 -13.29 -32.96 36.18
CA PRO A 322 -13.73 -33.80 37.29
C PRO A 322 -15.13 -33.37 37.77
N GLU A 323 -15.99 -34.34 38.11
CA GLU A 323 -17.35 -34.08 38.63
C GLU A 323 -17.32 -33.43 40.02
N GLU A 324 -16.33 -33.79 40.83
CA GLU A 324 -16.10 -33.24 42.16
C GLU A 324 -14.64 -32.76 42.31
N CYS A 325 -14.45 -31.59 42.90
CA CYS A 325 -13.14 -31.00 43.15
C CYS A 325 -13.03 -30.62 44.63
N HIS A 326 -12.28 -31.40 45.41
CA HIS A 326 -12.10 -31.18 46.86
C HIS A 326 -11.11 -30.07 47.22
N GLY A 327 -10.34 -29.57 46.24
CA GLY A 327 -9.43 -28.44 46.44
C GLY A 327 -8.12 -28.78 47.17
N ASP A 328 -7.72 -30.04 47.19
CA ASP A 328 -6.40 -30.46 47.67
C ASP A 328 -5.32 -30.11 46.62
N LEU A 329 -4.36 -29.26 46.98
CA LEU A 329 -3.26 -28.88 46.10
C LEU A 329 -1.92 -29.35 46.66
N GLU A 330 -1.04 -29.83 45.80
CA GLU A 330 0.33 -30.19 46.18
C GLU A 330 1.30 -29.72 45.09
N PHE A 331 2.35 -29.00 45.50
CA PHE A 331 3.50 -28.70 44.65
C PHE A 331 4.54 -29.80 44.84
N ARG A 332 5.09 -30.35 43.73
CA ARG A 332 6.16 -31.36 43.77
C ARG A 332 7.31 -30.93 42.88
N ASP A 333 8.47 -30.66 43.50
CA ASP A 333 9.73 -30.27 42.88
C ASP A 333 9.58 -29.21 41.76
N VAL A 334 8.78 -28.18 42.02
CA VAL A 334 8.47 -27.18 40.99
C VAL A 334 9.66 -26.26 40.76
N VAL A 335 10.16 -26.27 39.53
CA VAL A 335 11.18 -25.35 39.01
C VAL A 335 10.54 -24.46 37.97
N PHE A 336 10.69 -23.14 38.11
CA PHE A 336 10.04 -22.17 37.23
C PHE A 336 10.97 -21.01 36.89
N ALA A 337 10.97 -20.61 35.62
CA ALA A 337 11.60 -19.42 35.10
C ALA A 337 10.62 -18.72 34.14
N TYR A 338 10.58 -17.39 34.16
CA TYR A 338 9.76 -16.65 33.20
C TYR A 338 10.35 -16.78 31.80
N PRO A 339 9.53 -16.92 30.74
CA PRO A 339 9.99 -17.02 29.36
C PRO A 339 10.82 -15.83 28.89
N SER A 340 10.55 -14.64 29.44
CA SER A 340 11.33 -13.42 29.16
C SER A 340 12.73 -13.43 29.77
N ARG A 341 13.01 -14.31 30.76
CA ARG A 341 14.30 -14.46 31.45
C ARG A 341 14.58 -15.95 31.78
N PRO A 342 14.81 -16.79 30.76
CA PRO A 342 14.94 -18.23 30.96
C PRO A 342 16.12 -18.61 31.86
N ASP A 343 17.18 -17.81 31.89
CA ASP A 343 18.38 -18.06 32.70
C ASP A 343 18.17 -17.81 34.20
N THR A 344 17.10 -17.08 34.58
CA THR A 344 16.84 -16.72 35.97
C THR A 344 15.71 -17.56 36.55
N LYS A 345 16.06 -18.64 37.25
CA LYS A 345 15.10 -19.49 37.96
C LYS A 345 14.54 -18.77 39.19
N VAL A 346 13.22 -18.57 39.21
CA VAL A 346 12.48 -17.97 40.33
C VAL A 346 12.15 -19.02 41.39
N LEU A 347 11.62 -20.18 40.96
CA LEU A 347 11.40 -21.34 41.84
C LEU A 347 12.50 -22.38 41.58
N LYS A 348 13.10 -22.88 42.67
CA LYS A 348 14.24 -23.80 42.65
C LYS A 348 13.93 -25.09 43.44
N GLY A 349 12.92 -25.83 43.00
CA GLY A 349 12.54 -27.11 43.59
C GLY A 349 11.59 -26.96 44.78
N LEU A 350 10.41 -26.36 44.54
CA LEU A 350 9.38 -26.20 45.58
C LEU A 350 8.54 -27.48 45.69
N THR A 351 8.62 -28.17 46.83
CA THR A 351 7.76 -29.31 47.17
C THR A 351 6.97 -29.00 48.45
N ARG A 352 5.66 -28.79 48.35
CA ARG A 352 4.78 -28.47 49.50
C ARG A 352 3.31 -28.87 49.28
N PRO A 353 2.66 -29.52 50.26
CA PRO A 353 1.21 -29.67 50.29
C PRO A 353 0.53 -28.37 50.71
N VAL A 354 -0.62 -28.05 50.11
CA VAL A 354 -1.48 -26.91 50.42
C VAL A 354 -2.85 -27.46 50.77
N THR A 355 -3.25 -27.31 52.02
CA THR A 355 -4.57 -27.74 52.51
C THR A 355 -5.49 -26.53 52.55
N CYS A 356 -6.61 -26.57 51.83
CA CYS A 356 -7.60 -25.50 51.87
C CYS A 356 -8.48 -25.64 53.11
N ILE A 357 -8.41 -24.70 54.06
CA ILE A 357 -9.15 -24.75 55.32
C ILE A 357 -10.50 -24.01 55.23
N SER A 358 -10.64 -23.04 54.31
CA SER A 358 -11.92 -22.36 53.98
C SER A 358 -11.84 -21.59 52.65
N PRO A 359 -12.97 -21.14 52.05
CA PRO A 359 -12.96 -20.34 50.82
C PRO A 359 -12.23 -19.01 51.06
N GLY A 360 -11.00 -18.88 50.54
CA GLY A 360 -10.17 -17.67 50.65
C GLY A 360 -9.04 -17.72 51.67
N ALA A 361 -8.89 -18.81 52.45
CA ALA A 361 -7.77 -18.98 53.38
C ALA A 361 -6.95 -20.23 53.06
N CYS A 362 -5.93 -20.07 52.21
CA CYS A 362 -4.87 -21.06 52.05
C CYS A 362 -3.74 -20.73 53.03
N LEU A 363 -3.54 -21.58 54.05
CA LEU A 363 -2.39 -21.48 54.93
C LEU A 363 -1.23 -22.28 54.30
N LEU A 364 -0.15 -21.58 53.97
CA LEU A 364 1.13 -22.23 53.67
C LEU A 364 1.75 -22.67 55.00
N ASP A 365 1.86 -23.97 55.22
CA ASP A 365 2.51 -24.50 56.41
C ASP A 365 3.97 -23.98 56.49
N SER A 366 4.30 -23.33 57.60
CA SER A 366 5.49 -22.50 57.78
C SER A 366 6.71 -23.30 58.26
N SER A 367 6.69 -24.63 58.18
CA SER A 367 7.58 -25.50 58.97
C SER A 367 8.89 -25.92 58.30
N SER A 368 9.28 -25.40 57.12
CA SER A 368 10.64 -25.64 56.59
C SER A 368 11.20 -24.51 55.71
N THR A 369 12.44 -24.14 55.99
CA THR A 369 13.23 -23.00 55.50
C THR A 369 13.21 -22.76 53.98
N LEU A 370 12.87 -21.53 53.55
CA LEU A 370 13.27 -20.97 52.26
C LEU A 370 14.68 -20.39 52.38
N PRO A 371 15.65 -20.74 51.51
CA PRO A 371 16.79 -19.86 51.29
C PRO A 371 16.30 -18.69 50.42
N ILE A 372 15.87 -17.61 51.07
CA ILE A 372 15.63 -16.33 50.39
C ILE A 372 17.00 -15.83 49.92
N PRO A 373 17.29 -15.73 48.61
CA PRO A 373 18.50 -15.02 48.19
C PRO A 373 18.29 -13.55 48.52
N ALA A 374 19.21 -13.01 49.32
CA ALA A 374 19.24 -11.61 49.67
C ALA A 374 19.21 -10.76 48.39
N ARG A 375 18.28 -9.81 48.40
CA ARG A 375 18.11 -8.74 47.42
C ARG A 375 19.43 -7.97 47.27
N GLN A 376 20.21 -8.25 46.23
CA GLN A 376 21.25 -7.32 45.78
C GLN A 376 20.55 -6.21 44.98
N ARG A 377 20.83 -4.97 45.40
CA ARG A 377 20.33 -3.72 44.81
C ARG A 377 20.81 -3.52 43.38
#